data_AF-A0A947KK09-F1
#
_entry.id   AF-A0A947KK09-F1
#
_cell.length_a   1.000
_cell.length_b   1.000
_cell.length_c   1.000
_cell.angle_alpha   90.00
_cell.angle_beta   90.00
_cell.angle_gamma   90.00
#
_symmetry.space_group_name_H-M   'P 1'
#
loop_
_entity.id
_entity.type
_entity.pdbx_description
1 polymer ?
#
loop_
_entity_poly.entity_id
_entity_poly.type
_entity_poly.pdbx_seq_one_letter_code
_entity_poly.pdbx_strand_id
1 'polypeptide(L)'
;MQNRRIHIIVFVFILLGMTISLIGQTRRDPRGMALAGAYGVMARGLFTVDYNPANLAIQEQYKSYRVWGGIGTSFTNNILSLRSYNEYNGKDLEANDGLLKEQFLEEIPADGWRLFSDLHVPIPYLNFSRYNKAFTSDFIMIGDIGLPKGLVTFLLHGNPIGKNMSLDFREDFLVINQYAYSVAFPIKKLFFGVSFKYLQGFSYFGLNPDSSYGYVKTNFGTGKNYMEGEGYYLFQQSVGGRGFAMDIGLTTQEIDGYRLGFSVTNVFGRINWNKSTIISRLMGNKGFIGDGGNHAY
;
A
#
# COMPACT_ATOMS: atom_id res chain seq x y z
N MET A 1 -22.39 -36.10 -17.78
CA MET A 1 -21.67 -34.90 -18.30
C MET A 1 -21.82 -33.66 -17.42
N GLN A 2 -22.96 -33.45 -16.75
CA GLN A 2 -23.22 -32.27 -15.91
C GLN A 2 -22.25 -32.12 -14.71
N ASN A 3 -21.95 -33.20 -13.99
CA ASN A 3 -20.98 -33.17 -12.88
C ASN A 3 -19.58 -32.75 -13.34
N ARG A 4 -19.14 -33.20 -14.52
CA ARG A 4 -17.81 -32.85 -15.07
C ARG A 4 -17.69 -31.36 -15.40
N ARG A 5 -18.77 -30.73 -15.89
CA ARG A 5 -18.82 -29.29 -16.15
C ARG A 5 -18.81 -28.48 -14.85
N ILE A 6 -19.51 -28.93 -13.81
CA ILE A 6 -19.48 -28.28 -12.49
C ILE A 6 -18.08 -28.33 -11.88
N HIS A 7 -17.37 -29.47 -11.98
CA HIS A 7 -15.99 -29.58 -11.48
C HIS A 7 -15.02 -28.67 -12.25
N ILE A 8 -15.20 -28.52 -13.57
CA ILE A 8 -14.41 -27.61 -14.39
C ILE A 8 -14.71 -26.14 -14.01
N ILE A 9 -15.97 -25.78 -13.82
CA ILE A 9 -16.36 -24.41 -13.43
C ILE A 9 -15.79 -24.08 -12.04
N VAL A 10 -15.88 -24.99 -11.07
CA VAL A 10 -15.30 -24.83 -9.73
C VAL A 10 -13.77 -24.73 -9.81
N PHE A 11 -13.12 -25.55 -10.63
CA PHE A 11 -11.68 -25.50 -10.85
C PHE A 11 -11.23 -24.17 -11.49
N VAL A 12 -11.98 -23.67 -12.47
CA VAL A 12 -11.76 -22.36 -13.10
C VAL A 12 -12.00 -21.22 -12.12
N PHE A 13 -13.03 -21.31 -11.26
CA PHE A 13 -13.28 -20.33 -10.20
C PHE A 13 -12.17 -20.30 -9.14
N ILE A 14 -11.62 -21.48 -8.78
CA ILE A 14 -10.47 -21.61 -7.88
C ILE A 14 -9.21 -21.01 -8.54
N LEU A 15 -8.97 -21.29 -9.82
CA LEU A 15 -7.87 -20.69 -10.60
C LEU A 15 -8.00 -19.17 -10.73
N LEU A 16 -9.21 -18.66 -10.94
CA LEU A 16 -9.49 -17.21 -11.00
C LEU A 16 -9.38 -16.54 -9.62
N GLY A 17 -9.65 -17.27 -8.54
CA GLY A 17 -9.50 -16.79 -7.16
C GLY A 17 -8.08 -16.85 -6.60
N MET A 18 -7.12 -17.47 -7.31
CA MET A 18 -5.81 -17.82 -6.76
C MET A 18 -4.85 -16.65 -6.51
N THR A 19 -5.14 -15.43 -6.99
CA THR A 19 -4.31 -14.24 -6.68
C THR A 19 -5.11 -12.94 -6.73
N ILE A 20 -6.19 -12.82 -5.93
CA ILE A 20 -6.75 -11.50 -5.63
C ILE A 20 -6.04 -10.98 -4.38
N SER A 21 -4.88 -10.35 -4.56
CA SER A 21 -4.30 -9.51 -3.52
C SER A 21 -5.09 -8.21 -3.49
N LEU A 22 -6.12 -8.14 -2.65
CA LEU A 22 -6.77 -6.86 -2.36
C LEU A 22 -5.71 -5.95 -1.73
N ILE A 23 -5.45 -4.84 -2.40
CA ILE A 23 -4.37 -3.90 -2.07
C ILE A 23 -4.67 -3.33 -0.68
N GLY A 24 -3.92 -3.79 0.32
CA GLY A 24 -4.09 -3.35 1.70
C GLY A 24 -2.93 -3.75 2.61
N GLN A 25 -1.84 -4.27 2.06
CA GLN A 25 -0.69 -4.73 2.84
C GLN A 25 0.62 -4.19 2.30
N THR A 26 1.36 -3.52 3.18
CA THR A 26 2.64 -2.89 2.86
C THR A 26 3.82 -3.79 3.20
N ARG A 27 3.70 -4.63 4.24
CA ARG A 27 4.76 -5.57 4.61
C ARG A 27 4.94 -6.65 3.54
N ARG A 28 6.15 -6.68 2.97
CA ARG A 28 6.56 -7.61 1.92
C ARG A 28 7.78 -8.42 2.36
N ASP A 29 7.63 -9.75 2.48
CA ASP A 29 8.76 -10.68 2.60
C ASP A 29 9.44 -10.79 1.22
N PRO A 30 10.78 -10.67 1.12
CA PRO A 30 11.49 -10.82 -0.15
C PRO A 30 11.19 -12.13 -0.89
N ARG A 31 10.98 -13.23 -0.17
CA ARG A 31 10.59 -14.52 -0.77
C ARG A 31 9.18 -14.47 -1.33
N GLY A 32 8.28 -13.75 -0.67
CA GLY A 32 6.94 -13.53 -1.20
C GLY A 32 6.93 -12.66 -2.45
N MET A 33 7.80 -11.66 -2.51
CA MET A 33 8.01 -10.84 -3.70
C MET A 33 8.60 -11.64 -4.86
N ALA A 34 9.60 -12.48 -4.60
CA ALA A 34 10.19 -13.36 -5.61
C ALA A 34 9.18 -14.38 -6.20
N LEU A 35 8.12 -14.69 -5.44
CA LEU A 35 7.03 -15.57 -5.87
C LEU A 35 5.80 -14.80 -6.37
N ALA A 36 5.93 -13.50 -6.69
CA ALA A 36 4.83 -12.66 -7.16
C ALA A 36 3.56 -12.71 -6.26
N GLY A 37 3.76 -12.83 -4.95
CA GLY A 37 2.67 -12.93 -3.97
C GLY A 37 2.20 -14.37 -3.68
N ALA A 38 2.67 -15.39 -4.40
CA ALA A 38 2.33 -16.80 -4.17
C ALA A 38 3.07 -17.40 -2.95
N TYR A 39 2.95 -16.74 -1.80
CA TYR A 39 3.70 -17.07 -0.58
C TYR A 39 2.86 -17.68 0.54
N GLY A 40 1.53 -17.62 0.43
CA GLY A 40 0.60 -17.89 1.54
C GLY A 40 0.79 -19.25 2.23
N VAL A 41 1.11 -20.32 1.50
CA VAL A 41 1.37 -21.66 2.07
C VAL A 41 2.84 -21.92 2.42
N MET A 42 3.75 -21.05 1.94
CA MET A 42 5.20 -21.13 2.12
C MET A 42 5.70 -20.33 3.33
N ALA A 43 4.92 -19.36 3.80
CA ALA A 43 5.24 -18.55 4.97
C ALA A 43 5.50 -19.42 6.21
N ARG A 44 6.57 -19.14 6.96
CA ARG A 44 7.04 -19.91 8.12
C ARG A 44 7.48 -18.99 9.25
N GLY A 45 7.25 -19.40 10.49
CA GLY A 45 7.68 -18.75 11.71
C GLY A 45 7.16 -17.32 11.78
N LEU A 46 8.07 -16.38 11.99
CA LEU A 46 7.75 -14.96 12.06
C LEU A 46 7.13 -14.41 10.77
N PHE A 47 7.48 -15.00 9.63
CA PHE A 47 7.07 -14.52 8.30
C PHE A 47 5.65 -14.94 7.92
N THR A 48 4.98 -15.70 8.79
CA THR A 48 3.54 -16.00 8.67
C THR A 48 2.67 -14.82 9.05
N VAL A 49 3.17 -13.93 9.92
CA VAL A 49 2.48 -12.71 10.32
C VAL A 49 2.35 -11.82 9.09
N ASP A 50 1.17 -11.21 8.92
CA ASP A 50 0.78 -10.50 7.71
C ASP A 50 0.66 -11.40 6.45
N TYR A 51 0.82 -12.72 6.51
CA TYR A 51 0.61 -13.58 5.32
C TYR A 51 -0.46 -14.62 5.55
N ASN A 52 -0.18 -15.61 6.40
CA ASN A 52 -1.13 -16.65 6.77
C ASN A 52 -0.77 -17.19 8.16
N PRO A 53 -1.42 -16.72 9.24
CA PRO A 53 -1.09 -17.14 10.59
C PRO A 53 -1.30 -18.64 10.84
N ALA A 54 -2.15 -19.34 10.05
CA ALA A 54 -2.37 -20.77 10.22
C ALA A 54 -1.09 -21.59 10.06
N ASN A 55 -0.13 -21.08 9.29
CA ASN A 55 1.12 -21.76 9.07
C ASN A 55 1.99 -21.89 10.33
N LEU A 56 1.71 -21.14 11.41
CA LEU A 56 2.40 -21.32 12.70
C LEU A 56 2.15 -22.71 13.32
N ALA A 57 1.06 -23.40 12.93
CA ALA A 57 0.80 -24.76 13.40
C ALA A 57 1.62 -25.82 12.64
N ILE A 58 2.28 -25.44 11.54
CA ILE A 58 3.17 -26.34 10.80
C ILE A 58 4.47 -26.45 11.59
N GLN A 59 4.92 -27.69 11.81
CA GLN A 59 6.20 -27.91 12.50
C GLN A 59 7.35 -27.36 11.67
N GLU A 60 8.22 -26.61 12.34
CA GLU A 60 9.41 -26.01 11.74
C GLU A 60 10.66 -26.74 12.21
N GLN A 61 11.75 -26.58 11.46
CA GLN A 61 13.04 -27.17 11.83
C GLN A 61 13.52 -26.67 13.20
N TYR A 62 13.29 -25.39 13.50
CA TYR A 62 13.65 -24.79 14.78
C TYR A 62 12.43 -24.42 15.59
N LYS A 63 12.50 -24.62 16.90
CA LYS A 63 11.38 -24.31 17.82
C LYS A 63 11.17 -22.81 18.03
N SER A 64 12.12 -21.97 17.61
CA SER A 64 12.03 -20.52 17.72
C SER A 64 12.82 -19.81 16.62
N TYR A 65 12.23 -18.76 16.06
CA TYR A 65 12.87 -17.84 15.12
C TYR A 65 12.84 -16.44 15.71
N ARG A 66 13.92 -15.67 15.53
CA ARG A 66 14.03 -14.29 16.01
C ARG A 66 14.62 -13.40 14.93
N VAL A 67 14.09 -12.19 14.82
CA VAL A 67 14.67 -11.14 13.99
C VAL A 67 15.24 -10.08 14.93
N TRP A 68 16.55 -9.88 14.86
CA TRP A 68 17.28 -8.94 15.72
C TRP A 68 17.19 -7.49 15.24
N GLY A 69 16.93 -7.32 13.96
CA GLY A 69 16.81 -6.03 13.29
C GLY A 69 16.76 -6.26 11.79
N GLY A 70 16.56 -5.18 11.06
CA GLY A 70 16.47 -5.21 9.61
C GLY A 70 15.94 -3.88 9.10
N ILE A 71 16.05 -3.72 7.79
CA ILE A 71 15.45 -2.62 7.05
C ILE A 71 14.85 -3.24 5.80
N GLY A 72 13.55 -3.04 5.61
CA GLY A 72 12.84 -3.34 4.38
C GLY A 72 12.34 -2.04 3.78
N THR A 73 12.46 -1.88 2.47
CA THR A 73 11.89 -0.73 1.77
C THR A 73 11.42 -1.17 0.40
N SER A 74 10.37 -0.52 -0.08
CA SER A 74 9.88 -0.73 -1.43
C SER A 74 9.55 0.60 -2.10
N PHE A 75 9.75 0.64 -3.42
CA PHE A 75 9.40 1.76 -4.27
C PHE A 75 8.56 1.23 -5.41
N THR A 76 7.37 1.78 -5.58
CA THR A 76 6.47 1.44 -6.69
C THR A 76 5.98 2.73 -7.33
N ASN A 77 5.87 2.74 -8.65
CA ASN A 77 5.43 3.91 -9.38
C ASN A 77 4.61 3.49 -10.61
N ASN A 78 3.82 4.41 -11.14
CA ASN A 78 3.08 4.24 -12.39
C ASN A 78 3.74 5.01 -13.57
N ILE A 79 5.00 5.44 -13.40
CA ILE A 79 5.73 6.34 -14.32
C ILE A 79 6.69 5.54 -15.22
N LEU A 80 7.50 4.70 -14.58
CA LEU A 80 8.60 3.95 -15.17
C LEU A 80 8.12 2.54 -15.49
N SER A 81 8.05 2.23 -16.78
CA SER A 81 7.82 0.88 -17.26
C SER A 81 8.79 0.55 -18.38
N LEU A 82 9.18 -0.74 -18.53
CA LEU A 82 10.01 -1.17 -19.66
C LEU A 82 9.33 -0.89 -21.00
N ARG A 83 7.99 -0.95 -21.04
CA ARG A 83 7.19 -0.61 -22.22
C ARG A 83 7.42 0.85 -22.60
N SER A 84 7.12 1.78 -21.70
CA SER A 84 7.28 3.21 -21.93
C SER A 84 8.74 3.58 -22.20
N TYR A 85 9.70 2.94 -21.53
CA TYR A 85 11.13 3.13 -21.84
C TYR A 85 11.45 2.75 -23.29
N ASN A 86 11.09 1.54 -23.73
CA ASN A 86 11.36 1.12 -25.11
C ASN A 86 10.59 1.96 -26.15
N GLU A 87 9.43 2.48 -25.76
CA GLU A 87 8.56 3.26 -26.62
C GLU A 87 9.05 4.69 -26.84
N TYR A 88 9.57 5.37 -25.80
CA TYR A 88 9.93 6.79 -25.86
C TYR A 88 11.44 7.06 -25.82
N ASN A 89 12.26 6.14 -25.33
CA ASN A 89 13.69 6.39 -25.13
C ASN A 89 14.43 6.70 -26.44
N GLY A 90 15.15 7.82 -26.46
CA GLY A 90 15.93 8.27 -27.61
C GLY A 90 15.12 8.77 -28.81
N LYS A 91 13.78 8.83 -28.71
CA LYS A 91 12.92 9.38 -29.75
C LYS A 91 12.70 10.88 -29.56
N ASP A 92 12.58 11.59 -30.67
CA ASP A 92 12.13 12.98 -30.66
C ASP A 92 10.61 13.03 -30.47
N LEU A 93 10.16 13.62 -29.35
CA LEU A 93 8.75 13.75 -29.02
C LEU A 93 8.01 14.74 -29.91
N GLU A 94 8.73 15.67 -30.55
CA GLU A 94 8.15 16.66 -31.48
C GLU A 94 8.03 16.12 -32.91
N ALA A 95 8.62 14.96 -33.22
CA ALA A 95 8.53 14.34 -34.52
C ALA A 95 7.08 14.02 -34.91
N ASN A 96 6.78 14.04 -36.21
CA ASN A 96 5.45 13.79 -36.77
C ASN A 96 4.36 14.70 -36.15
N ASP A 97 4.64 16.00 -36.07
CA ASP A 97 3.71 17.01 -35.56
C ASP A 97 3.30 16.78 -34.09
N GLY A 98 4.24 16.29 -33.28
CA GLY A 98 4.02 16.05 -31.85
C GLY A 98 3.13 14.86 -31.50
N LEU A 99 2.82 13.96 -32.44
CA LEU A 99 1.96 12.80 -32.19
C LEU A 99 2.49 11.92 -31.06
N LEU A 100 3.81 11.73 -30.98
CA LEU A 100 4.45 10.93 -29.92
C LEU A 100 4.34 11.61 -28.54
N LYS A 101 4.38 12.94 -28.50
CA LYS A 101 4.17 13.73 -27.27
C LYS A 101 2.75 13.61 -26.75
N GLU A 102 1.75 13.64 -27.63
CA GLU A 102 0.35 13.44 -27.23
C GLU A 102 0.12 12.01 -26.73
N GLN A 103 0.67 11.00 -27.40
CA GLN A 103 0.63 9.60 -26.92
C GLN A 103 1.24 9.45 -25.52
N PHE A 104 2.40 10.08 -25.30
CA PHE A 104 3.05 10.09 -23.99
C PHE A 104 2.14 10.70 -22.90
N LEU A 105 1.50 11.83 -23.19
CA LEU A 105 0.58 12.49 -22.26
C LEU A 105 -0.70 11.68 -22.03
N GLU A 106 -1.21 10.98 -23.03
CA GLU A 106 -2.37 10.11 -22.91
C GLU A 106 -2.10 8.90 -21.99
N GLU A 107 -0.86 8.37 -21.98
CA GLU A 107 -0.46 7.31 -21.06
C GLU A 107 -0.46 7.72 -19.59
N ILE A 108 -0.35 9.02 -19.29
CA ILE A 108 -0.39 9.51 -17.92
C ILE A 108 -1.80 9.31 -17.34
N PRO A 109 -1.94 8.60 -16.22
CA PRO A 109 -3.23 8.42 -15.54
C PRO A 109 -3.90 9.75 -15.21
N ALA A 110 -5.23 9.72 -15.06
CA ALA A 110 -6.01 10.93 -14.79
C ALA A 110 -5.64 11.58 -13.45
N ASP A 111 -5.29 10.78 -12.44
CA ASP A 111 -4.78 11.19 -11.13
C ASP A 111 -3.28 11.55 -11.16
N GLY A 112 -2.68 11.54 -12.35
CA GLY A 112 -1.28 11.86 -12.55
C GLY A 112 -0.33 10.72 -12.24
N TRP A 113 0.93 11.08 -12.14
CA TRP A 113 1.98 10.15 -11.76
C TRP A 113 2.02 9.97 -10.26
N ARG A 114 2.23 8.73 -9.81
CA ARG A 114 2.27 8.32 -8.41
C ARG A 114 3.60 7.63 -8.12
N LEU A 115 4.23 8.04 -7.04
CA LEU A 115 5.36 7.37 -6.44
C LEU A 115 4.97 6.95 -5.01
N PHE A 116 4.85 5.65 -4.82
CA PHE A 116 4.62 5.03 -3.53
C PHE A 116 5.94 4.48 -2.99
N SER A 117 6.20 4.73 -1.72
CA SER A 117 7.36 4.22 -0.99
C SER A 117 6.96 3.77 0.39
N ASP A 118 7.62 2.72 0.87
CA ASP A 118 7.49 2.27 2.25
C ASP A 118 8.86 1.98 2.87
N LEU A 119 8.92 2.10 4.19
CA LEU A 119 10.04 1.73 5.03
C LEU A 119 9.51 0.91 6.20
N HIS A 120 10.08 -0.27 6.39
CA HIS A 120 9.78 -1.22 7.44
C HIS A 120 11.04 -1.45 8.27
N VAL A 121 10.97 -1.13 9.56
CA VAL A 121 12.07 -1.31 10.51
C VAL A 121 11.55 -2.15 11.68
N PRO A 122 11.82 -3.47 11.71
CA PRO A 122 11.45 -4.29 12.85
C PRO A 122 12.19 -3.80 14.10
N ILE A 123 11.43 -3.51 15.17
CA ILE A 123 12.05 -3.11 16.43
C ILE A 123 12.90 -4.27 16.94
N PRO A 124 14.19 -4.05 17.25
CA PRO A 124 15.07 -5.08 17.77
C PRO A 124 14.46 -5.81 18.97
N TYR A 125 14.74 -7.11 19.08
CA TYR A 125 14.30 -8.01 20.18
C TYR A 125 12.78 -8.27 20.30
N LEU A 126 11.93 -7.44 19.70
CA LEU A 126 10.47 -7.57 19.77
C LEU A 126 9.87 -8.46 18.67
N ASN A 127 10.70 -9.17 17.93
CA ASN A 127 10.31 -9.97 16.77
C ASN A 127 10.74 -11.43 16.98
N PHE A 128 9.81 -12.26 17.45
CA PHE A 128 10.08 -13.68 17.70
C PHE A 128 8.85 -14.58 17.46
N SER A 129 9.12 -15.81 17.03
CA SER A 129 8.12 -16.89 17.01
C SER A 129 8.64 -18.06 17.84
N ARG A 130 7.70 -18.79 18.45
CA ARG A 130 7.99 -19.99 19.22
C ARG A 130 6.79 -20.92 19.19
N TYR A 131 7.01 -22.16 18.74
CA TYR A 131 5.93 -23.12 18.49
C TYR A 131 4.84 -22.52 17.60
N ASN A 132 3.59 -22.56 18.03
CA ASN A 132 2.42 -22.08 17.30
C ASN A 132 2.08 -20.61 17.56
N LYS A 133 3.06 -19.80 18.01
CA LYS A 133 2.86 -18.40 18.40
C LYS A 133 3.94 -17.51 17.79
N ALA A 134 3.56 -16.29 17.42
CA ALA A 134 4.49 -15.25 16.98
C ALA A 134 4.11 -13.88 17.55
N PHE A 135 5.12 -13.07 17.82
CA PHE A 135 4.98 -11.67 18.15
C PHE A 135 5.93 -10.85 17.25
N THR A 136 5.40 -9.81 16.63
CA THR A 136 6.17 -8.90 15.78
C THR A 136 5.90 -7.46 16.14
N SER A 137 6.94 -6.63 16.02
CA SER A 137 6.84 -5.18 16.08
C SER A 137 7.52 -4.60 14.85
N ASP A 138 6.82 -3.74 14.12
CA ASP A 138 7.31 -3.16 12.88
C ASP A 138 7.04 -1.66 12.86
N PHE A 139 8.10 -0.86 12.73
CA PHE A 139 7.98 0.57 12.48
C PHE A 139 7.81 0.77 10.99
N ILE A 140 6.71 1.42 10.61
CA ILE A 140 6.28 1.53 9.22
C ILE A 140 6.14 3.02 8.88
N MET A 141 6.85 3.45 7.85
CA MET A 141 6.63 4.74 7.20
C MET A 141 6.13 4.47 5.79
N ILE A 142 5.04 5.11 5.38
CA ILE A 142 4.53 5.02 4.01
C ILE A 142 4.41 6.44 3.48
N GLY A 143 4.91 6.67 2.26
CA GLY A 143 4.74 7.90 1.52
C GLY A 143 4.17 7.60 0.14
N ASP A 144 3.15 8.34 -0.25
CA ASP A 144 2.54 8.30 -1.57
C ASP A 144 2.43 9.71 -2.12
N ILE A 145 3.26 10.02 -3.11
CA ILE A 145 3.43 11.37 -3.67
C ILE A 145 2.91 11.39 -5.10
N GLY A 146 2.08 12.38 -5.42
CA GLY A 146 1.49 12.57 -6.74
C GLY A 146 2.03 13.79 -7.49
N LEU A 147 2.31 13.62 -8.79
CA LEU A 147 2.53 14.72 -9.72
C LEU A 147 1.33 14.80 -10.70
N PRO A 148 0.54 15.89 -10.66
CA PRO A 148 -0.62 16.07 -11.53
C PRO A 148 -0.27 15.98 -13.01
N LYS A 149 -1.16 15.37 -13.79
CA LYS A 149 -1.06 15.33 -15.25
C LYS A 149 -0.95 16.74 -15.84
N GLY A 150 -1.69 17.71 -15.31
CA GLY A 150 -1.63 19.10 -15.80
C GLY A 150 -0.27 19.76 -15.63
N LEU A 151 0.51 19.42 -14.59
CA LEU A 151 1.89 19.90 -14.46
C LEU A 151 2.81 19.28 -15.53
N VAL A 152 2.65 17.99 -15.83
CA VAL A 152 3.43 17.35 -16.91
C VAL A 152 3.05 17.91 -18.27
N THR A 153 1.76 18.11 -18.52
CA THR A 153 1.28 18.81 -19.73
C THR A 153 1.85 20.22 -19.80
N PHE A 154 1.93 20.94 -18.69
CA PHE A 154 2.53 22.27 -18.67
C PHE A 154 4.01 22.26 -19.03
N LEU A 155 4.77 21.28 -18.52
CA LEU A 155 6.20 21.14 -18.83
C LEU A 155 6.44 20.82 -20.32
N LEU A 156 5.55 20.05 -20.96
CA LEU A 156 5.72 19.61 -22.35
C LEU A 156 5.08 20.55 -23.39
N HIS A 157 3.91 21.12 -23.11
CA HIS A 157 3.19 22.00 -24.04
C HIS A 157 3.22 23.47 -23.65
N GLY A 158 3.82 23.82 -22.51
CA GLY A 158 3.61 25.13 -21.93
C GLY A 158 2.14 25.30 -21.54
N ASN A 159 1.52 26.39 -21.98
CA ASN A 159 0.15 26.69 -21.57
C ASN A 159 -0.86 26.47 -22.72
N PRO A 160 -1.50 25.29 -22.82
CA PRO A 160 -2.39 24.97 -23.92
C PRO A 160 -3.64 25.86 -23.91
N ILE A 161 -3.95 26.43 -25.08
CA ILE A 161 -5.11 27.32 -25.24
C ILE A 161 -6.40 26.50 -25.26
N GLY A 162 -7.41 26.95 -24.52
CA GLY A 162 -8.75 26.36 -24.48
C GLY A 162 -8.86 25.06 -23.67
N LYS A 163 -7.75 24.49 -23.19
CA LYS A 163 -7.73 23.29 -22.35
C LYS A 163 -7.72 23.69 -20.87
N ASN A 164 -8.52 22.97 -20.06
CA ASN A 164 -8.45 23.09 -18.60
C ASN A 164 -7.40 22.11 -18.07
N MET A 165 -6.34 22.62 -17.44
CA MET A 165 -5.31 21.78 -16.82
C MET A 165 -5.62 21.61 -15.35
N SER A 166 -6.00 20.39 -14.94
CA SER A 166 -6.12 20.03 -13.52
C SER A 166 -4.72 19.95 -12.89
N LEU A 167 -4.58 20.61 -11.76
CA LEU A 167 -3.40 20.62 -10.89
C LEU A 167 -3.70 19.86 -9.59
N ASP A 168 -4.73 19.02 -9.59
CA ASP A 168 -5.11 18.22 -8.43
C ASP A 168 -3.97 17.24 -8.13
N PHE A 169 -3.26 17.47 -7.03
CA PHE A 169 -2.24 16.56 -6.53
C PHE A 169 -2.70 15.93 -5.24
N ARG A 170 -2.22 14.72 -4.99
CA ARG A 170 -2.47 13.96 -3.77
C ARG A 170 -1.15 13.63 -3.12
N GLU A 171 -1.08 13.78 -1.81
CA GLU A 171 0.09 13.42 -1.02
C GLU A 171 -0.39 12.81 0.29
N ASP A 172 0.14 11.65 0.62
CA ASP A 172 -0.12 10.98 1.88
C ASP A 172 1.18 10.46 2.47
N PHE A 173 1.42 10.80 3.73
CA PHE A 173 2.53 10.33 4.52
C PHE A 173 2.03 9.85 5.87
N LEU A 174 2.33 8.62 6.23
CA LEU A 174 1.96 8.04 7.51
C LEU A 174 3.16 7.40 8.19
N VAL A 175 3.20 7.52 9.50
CA VAL A 175 4.17 6.87 10.37
C VAL A 175 3.41 6.12 11.45
N ILE A 176 3.60 4.81 11.52
CA ILE A 176 2.93 3.94 12.48
C ILE A 176 3.93 2.92 13.05
N ASN A 177 3.62 2.40 14.24
CA ASN A 177 4.15 1.12 14.67
C ASN A 177 3.04 0.09 14.65
N GLN A 178 3.29 -1.07 14.05
CA GLN A 178 2.42 -2.23 14.10
C GLN A 178 2.96 -3.24 15.11
N TYR A 179 2.14 -3.61 16.09
CA TYR A 179 2.37 -4.75 16.96
C TYR A 179 1.40 -5.85 16.58
N ALA A 180 1.88 -7.06 16.34
CA ALA A 180 1.02 -8.19 16.00
C ALA A 180 1.34 -9.40 16.88
N TYR A 181 0.29 -9.99 17.46
CA TYR A 181 0.36 -11.27 18.13
C TYR A 181 -0.42 -12.30 17.35
N SER A 182 0.23 -13.40 16.99
CA SER A 182 -0.35 -14.44 16.14
C SER A 182 -0.30 -15.80 16.83
N VAL A 183 -1.35 -16.59 16.64
CA VAL A 183 -1.46 -17.95 17.17
C VAL A 183 -2.16 -18.85 16.18
N ALA A 184 -1.76 -20.12 16.13
CA ALA A 184 -2.41 -21.13 15.30
C ALA A 184 -2.77 -22.40 16.07
N PHE A 185 -3.82 -23.07 15.59
CA PHE A 185 -4.41 -24.25 16.19
C PHE A 185 -4.60 -25.32 15.12
N PRO A 186 -4.13 -26.56 15.36
CA PRO A 186 -4.46 -27.69 14.52
C PRO A 186 -5.89 -28.20 14.80
N ILE A 187 -6.66 -28.41 13.75
CA ILE A 187 -8.01 -28.99 13.75
C ILE A 187 -8.02 -30.16 12.76
N LYS A 188 -7.74 -31.37 13.26
CA LYS A 188 -7.57 -32.58 12.43
C LYS A 188 -6.50 -32.36 11.34
N LYS A 189 -6.89 -32.37 10.07
CA LYS A 189 -6.03 -32.14 8.89
C LYS A 189 -5.98 -30.68 8.43
N LEU A 190 -6.58 -29.77 9.20
CA LEU A 190 -6.58 -28.34 8.93
C LEU A 190 -5.83 -27.59 10.03
N PHE A 191 -5.27 -26.45 9.68
CA PHE A 191 -4.67 -25.48 10.57
C PHE A 191 -5.47 -24.19 10.46
N PHE A 192 -5.83 -23.64 11.60
CA PHE A 192 -6.48 -22.34 11.71
C PHE A 192 -5.54 -21.39 12.43
N GLY A 193 -5.43 -20.15 11.98
CA GLY A 193 -4.61 -19.14 12.64
C GLY A 193 -5.28 -17.79 12.67
N VAL A 194 -4.92 -17.01 13.68
CA VAL A 194 -5.39 -15.64 13.87
C VAL A 194 -4.21 -14.75 14.27
N SER A 195 -4.19 -13.54 13.73
CA SER A 195 -3.30 -12.46 14.16
C SER A 195 -4.13 -11.31 14.69
N PHE A 196 -3.83 -10.83 15.90
CA PHE A 196 -4.37 -9.58 16.43
C PHE A 196 -3.31 -8.49 16.29
N LYS A 197 -3.68 -7.38 15.65
CA LYS A 197 -2.77 -6.25 15.41
C LYS A 197 -3.24 -5.02 16.16
N TYR A 198 -2.29 -4.35 16.81
CA TYR A 198 -2.44 -3.00 17.32
C TYR A 198 -1.60 -2.06 16.44
N LEU A 199 -2.29 -1.06 15.88
CA LEU A 199 -1.70 -0.06 15.00
C LEU A 199 -1.57 1.24 15.79
N GLN A 200 -0.35 1.56 16.21
CA GLN A 200 -0.03 2.80 16.90
C GLN A 200 0.35 3.89 15.88
N GLY A 201 -0.51 4.88 15.71
CA GLY A 201 -0.22 6.05 14.89
C GLY A 201 0.75 7.00 15.58
N PHE A 202 1.76 7.46 14.85
CA PHE A 202 2.71 8.49 15.28
C PHE A 202 2.31 9.82 14.67
N SER A 203 2.26 9.85 13.34
CA SER A 203 1.87 11.02 12.57
C SER A 203 1.23 10.60 11.26
N TYR A 204 0.26 11.40 10.83
CA TYR A 204 -0.27 11.41 9.48
C TYR A 204 -0.13 12.83 8.95
N PHE A 205 0.33 12.97 7.72
CA PHE A 205 0.38 14.22 6.98
C PHE A 205 -0.14 13.92 5.57
N GLY A 206 -1.03 14.75 5.07
CA GLY A 206 -1.54 14.56 3.73
C GLY A 206 -2.42 15.69 3.29
N LEU A 207 -2.83 15.64 2.03
CA LEU A 207 -3.64 16.65 1.41
C LEU A 207 -5.07 16.12 1.27
N ASN A 208 -6.06 16.86 1.77
CA ASN A 208 -7.45 16.41 1.76
C ASN A 208 -7.96 16.33 0.30
N PRO A 209 -8.24 15.14 -0.23
CA PRO A 209 -8.58 14.97 -1.65
C PRO A 209 -9.98 15.46 -2.00
N ASP A 210 -10.88 15.57 -1.02
CA ASP A 210 -12.27 15.99 -1.25
C ASP A 210 -12.41 17.51 -1.24
N SER A 211 -11.51 18.20 -0.53
CA SER A 211 -11.54 19.67 -0.41
C SER A 211 -10.54 20.35 -1.33
N SER A 212 -9.44 19.68 -1.67
CA SER A 212 -8.36 20.31 -2.42
C SER A 212 -8.54 20.15 -3.91
N TYR A 213 -8.33 21.25 -4.64
CA TYR A 213 -8.41 21.28 -6.09
C TYR A 213 -7.48 22.35 -6.64
N GLY A 214 -7.12 22.22 -7.91
CA GLY A 214 -6.40 23.25 -8.63
C GLY A 214 -6.64 23.15 -10.12
N TYR A 215 -6.76 24.28 -10.78
CA TYR A 215 -6.78 24.32 -12.23
C TYR A 215 -6.18 25.59 -12.79
N VAL A 216 -5.69 25.49 -14.03
CA VAL A 216 -5.30 26.64 -14.85
C VAL A 216 -5.86 26.46 -16.26
N LYS A 217 -6.46 27.52 -16.79
CA LYS A 217 -7.00 27.57 -18.14
C LYS A 217 -6.55 28.84 -18.84
N THR A 218 -6.15 28.67 -20.09
CA THR A 218 -5.71 29.78 -20.94
C THR A 218 -6.70 30.01 -22.05
N ASN A 219 -7.17 31.25 -22.18
CA ASN A 219 -8.13 31.66 -23.18
C ASN A 219 -7.50 32.76 -24.03
N PHE A 220 -7.09 32.41 -25.25
CA PHE A 220 -6.66 33.38 -26.27
C PHE A 220 -7.70 33.38 -27.39
N GLY A 221 -8.22 34.56 -27.72
CA GLY A 221 -9.28 34.72 -28.72
C GLY A 221 -9.29 36.13 -29.30
N THR A 222 -10.13 36.35 -30.32
CA THR A 222 -10.28 37.65 -30.98
C THR A 222 -10.89 38.67 -30.03
N GLY A 223 -10.03 39.49 -29.40
CA GLY A 223 -10.41 40.63 -28.57
C GLY A 223 -10.04 40.54 -27.09
N LYS A 224 -9.65 39.36 -26.58
CA LYS A 224 -9.13 39.23 -25.20
C LYS A 224 -8.28 37.98 -25.05
N ASN A 225 -7.09 38.17 -24.46
CA ASN A 225 -6.21 37.10 -24.03
C ASN A 225 -6.12 37.14 -22.51
N TYR A 226 -6.44 36.04 -21.85
CA TYR A 226 -6.36 35.95 -20.39
C TYR A 226 -6.09 34.52 -19.94
N MET A 227 -5.54 34.41 -18.73
CA MET A 227 -5.38 33.16 -18.01
C MET A 227 -6.26 33.24 -16.76
N GLU A 228 -6.97 32.17 -16.47
CA GLU A 228 -7.76 32.02 -15.26
C GLU A 228 -7.34 30.75 -14.56
N GLY A 229 -7.28 30.79 -13.23
CA GLY A 229 -6.90 29.64 -12.43
C GLY A 229 -7.31 29.85 -10.99
N GLU A 230 -7.61 28.74 -10.33
CA GLU A 230 -7.96 28.70 -8.93
C GLU A 230 -7.26 27.49 -8.32
N GLY A 231 -6.83 27.62 -7.07
CA GLY A 231 -6.16 26.56 -6.34
C GLY A 231 -6.46 26.68 -4.86
N TYR A 232 -6.96 25.60 -4.29
CA TYR A 232 -7.19 25.47 -2.86
C TYR A 232 -6.61 24.13 -2.42
N TYR A 233 -5.67 24.16 -1.48
CA TYR A 233 -5.01 22.95 -0.98
C TYR A 233 -5.08 22.91 0.54
N LEU A 234 -5.84 21.95 1.05
CA LEU A 234 -6.02 21.74 2.48
C LEU A 234 -5.05 20.66 2.96
N PHE A 235 -3.91 21.10 3.48
CA PHE A 235 -2.97 20.24 4.18
C PHE A 235 -3.51 19.88 5.56
N GLN A 236 -3.51 18.59 5.86
CA GLN A 236 -3.98 18.05 7.12
C GLN A 236 -2.84 17.30 7.80
N GLN A 237 -2.74 17.48 9.11
CA GLN A 237 -1.85 16.72 9.95
C GLN A 237 -2.61 16.14 11.14
N SER A 238 -2.22 14.95 11.57
CA SER A 238 -2.65 14.38 12.84
C SER A 238 -1.45 13.79 13.57
N VAL A 239 -1.40 13.98 14.89
CA VAL A 239 -0.37 13.40 15.77
C VAL A 239 -1.02 12.40 16.69
N GLY A 240 -0.42 11.21 16.78
CA GLY A 240 -1.02 10.10 17.49
C GLY A 240 -2.20 9.48 16.72
N GLY A 241 -2.52 8.26 17.10
CA GLY A 241 -3.63 7.52 16.57
C GLY A 241 -3.60 6.11 17.11
N ARG A 242 -4.75 5.45 17.12
CA ARG A 242 -4.80 4.03 17.47
C ARG A 242 -5.79 3.30 16.59
N GLY A 243 -5.38 2.11 16.19
CA GLY A 243 -6.15 1.21 15.38
C GLY A 243 -5.95 -0.23 15.77
N PHE A 244 -6.83 -1.06 15.25
CA PHE A 244 -6.75 -2.50 15.38
C PHE A 244 -6.99 -3.12 14.01
N ALA A 245 -6.39 -4.28 13.78
CA ALA A 245 -6.64 -5.09 12.60
C ALA A 245 -6.52 -6.57 12.98
N MET A 246 -7.08 -7.44 12.16
CA MET A 246 -7.00 -8.88 12.36
C MET A 246 -6.60 -9.59 11.08
N ASP A 247 -5.80 -10.65 11.19
CA ASP A 247 -5.62 -11.61 10.11
C ASP A 247 -6.26 -12.94 10.48
N ILE A 248 -6.83 -13.61 9.49
CA ILE A 248 -7.40 -14.95 9.64
C ILE A 248 -6.76 -15.83 8.57
N GLY A 249 -6.32 -17.01 8.98
CA GLY A 249 -5.64 -17.97 8.12
C GLY A 249 -6.22 -19.37 8.25
N LEU A 250 -6.19 -20.10 7.14
CA LEU A 250 -6.49 -21.51 7.02
C LEU A 250 -5.42 -22.17 6.15
N THR A 251 -4.91 -23.32 6.58
CA THR A 251 -3.96 -24.11 5.79
C THR A 251 -4.21 -25.60 6.01
N THR A 252 -4.13 -26.42 4.96
CA THR A 252 -4.23 -27.88 5.09
C THR A 252 -2.91 -28.47 5.58
N GLN A 253 -2.98 -29.65 6.19
CA GLN A 253 -1.85 -30.57 6.16
C GLN A 253 -1.48 -30.91 4.71
N GLU A 254 -0.29 -31.46 4.52
CA GLU A 254 0.12 -31.94 3.21
C GLU A 254 -0.71 -33.17 2.82
N ILE A 255 -1.24 -33.15 1.61
CA ILE A 255 -2.06 -34.22 1.02
C ILE A 255 -1.40 -34.57 -0.31
N ASP A 256 -0.69 -35.68 -0.37
CA ASP A 256 -0.01 -36.18 -1.57
C ASP A 256 0.91 -35.14 -2.24
N GLY A 257 1.66 -34.39 -1.44
CA GLY A 257 2.56 -33.32 -1.89
C GLY A 257 1.87 -31.96 -2.14
N TYR A 258 0.54 -31.90 -2.05
CA TYR A 258 -0.22 -30.66 -2.18
C TYR A 258 -0.54 -30.03 -0.83
N ARG A 259 -0.56 -28.69 -0.80
CA ARG A 259 -1.01 -27.90 0.34
C ARG A 259 -1.86 -26.76 -0.14
N LEU A 260 -3.04 -26.61 0.47
CA LEU A 260 -3.96 -25.51 0.18
C LEU A 260 -3.97 -24.56 1.36
N GLY A 261 -3.99 -23.26 1.06
CA GLY A 261 -4.05 -22.21 2.06
C GLY A 261 -4.92 -21.07 1.61
N PHE A 262 -5.61 -20.46 2.57
CA PHE A 262 -6.43 -19.29 2.38
C PHE A 262 -6.19 -18.36 3.57
N SER A 263 -6.00 -17.08 3.30
CA SER A 263 -5.88 -16.07 4.34
C SER A 263 -6.53 -14.77 3.91
N VAL A 264 -7.04 -14.05 4.91
CA VAL A 264 -7.50 -12.68 4.77
C VAL A 264 -6.75 -11.85 5.79
N THR A 265 -6.04 -10.83 5.31
CA THR A 265 -5.23 -9.97 6.16
C THR A 265 -5.89 -8.59 6.32
N ASN A 266 -5.56 -7.91 7.41
CA ASN A 266 -6.05 -6.56 7.72
C ASN A 266 -7.58 -6.44 7.77
N VAL A 267 -8.27 -7.52 8.19
CA VAL A 267 -9.71 -7.52 8.44
C VAL A 267 -10.04 -6.47 9.49
N PHE A 268 -11.02 -5.61 9.17
CA PHE A 268 -11.45 -4.46 9.99
C PHE A 268 -10.32 -3.47 10.32
N GLY A 269 -9.22 -3.48 9.57
CA GLY A 269 -8.07 -2.62 9.79
C GLY A 269 -8.45 -1.14 9.68
N ARG A 270 -8.44 -0.42 10.81
CA ARG A 270 -8.70 1.03 10.82
C ARG A 270 -7.88 1.73 11.88
N ILE A 271 -7.22 2.81 11.51
CA ILE A 271 -6.59 3.74 12.44
C ILE A 271 -7.52 4.93 12.62
N ASN A 272 -7.86 5.23 13.88
CA ASN A 272 -8.49 6.49 14.21
C ASN A 272 -7.38 7.45 14.63
N TRP A 273 -7.10 8.41 13.74
CA TRP A 273 -6.17 9.51 13.98
C TRP A 273 -6.74 10.50 15.00
N ASN A 274 -5.89 11.35 15.56
CA ASN A 274 -6.24 12.27 16.66
C ASN A 274 -6.69 11.55 17.95
N LYS A 275 -6.09 10.39 18.24
CA LYS A 275 -6.21 9.73 19.54
C LYS A 275 -4.86 9.73 20.23
N SER A 276 -4.84 10.26 21.45
CA SER A 276 -3.63 10.31 22.26
C SER A 276 -3.09 8.90 22.54
N THR A 277 -1.81 8.67 22.26
CA THR A 277 -1.06 7.46 22.60
C THR A 277 0.04 7.79 23.59
N ILE A 278 0.65 6.76 24.21
CA ILE A 278 1.80 6.96 25.12
C ILE A 278 2.90 7.76 24.40
N ILE A 279 3.18 7.41 23.15
CA ILE A 279 4.23 8.07 22.38
C ILE A 279 3.81 9.48 21.94
N SER A 280 2.56 9.69 21.54
CA SER A 280 2.10 11.05 21.20
C SER A 280 2.21 12.00 22.40
N ARG A 281 1.92 11.51 23.62
CA ARG A 281 2.09 12.27 24.87
C ARG A 281 3.55 12.58 25.16
N LEU A 282 4.45 11.62 24.95
CA LEU A 282 5.90 11.84 25.10
C LEU A 282 6.44 12.85 24.08
N MET A 283 5.89 12.87 22.86
CA MET A 283 6.22 13.86 21.82
C MET A 283 5.46 15.19 21.98
N GLY A 284 4.71 15.38 23.07
CA GLY A 284 4.00 16.61 23.37
C GLY A 284 2.80 16.93 22.47
N ASN A 285 2.27 15.95 21.71
CA ASN A 285 1.20 16.12 20.72
C ASN A 285 1.47 17.25 19.68
N LYS A 286 2.73 17.60 19.46
CA LYS A 286 3.12 18.65 18.51
C LYS A 286 3.30 18.06 17.13
N GLY A 287 2.66 18.67 16.14
CA GLY A 287 2.85 18.34 14.73
C GLY A 287 4.04 19.07 14.12
N PHE A 288 4.24 18.84 12.84
CA PHE A 288 5.20 19.57 12.00
C PHE A 288 4.62 20.93 11.58
N ILE A 289 3.29 21.02 11.45
CA ILE A 289 2.53 22.22 11.07
C ILE A 289 1.78 22.77 12.30
N GLY A 290 2.50 22.93 13.42
CA GLY A 290 1.94 23.42 14.69
C GLY A 290 1.33 22.32 15.57
N ASP A 291 0.74 22.71 16.70
CA ASP A 291 0.09 21.76 17.62
C ASP A 291 -1.09 21.12 16.90
N GLY A 292 -1.10 19.79 16.77
CA GLY A 292 -2.11 19.02 16.04
C GLY A 292 -3.48 18.97 16.70
N GLY A 293 -3.81 19.99 17.50
CA GLY A 293 -5.11 20.24 18.11
C GLY A 293 -5.54 19.20 19.14
N ASN A 294 -5.30 19.47 20.43
CA ASN A 294 -6.11 18.90 21.53
C ASN A 294 -7.56 19.46 21.56
N HIS A 295 -7.93 20.31 20.59
CA HIS A 295 -9.23 20.95 20.48
C HIS A 295 -9.79 20.69 19.09
N ALA A 296 -10.44 19.53 18.93
CA ALA A 296 -11.45 19.37 17.89
C ALA A 296 -12.72 20.07 18.38
N TYR A 297 -13.26 20.99 17.57
CA TYR A 297 -14.70 21.20 17.52
C TYR A 297 -15.34 19.96 16.87
#